data_AF-A0A5N6WJ16-F1
#
_entry.id   AF-A0A5N6WJ16-F1
#
_cell.length_a   1.000
_cell.length_b   1.000
_cell.length_c   1.000
_cell.angle_alpha   90.00
_cell.angle_beta   90.00
_cell.angle_gamma   90.00
#
_symmetry.space_group_name_H-M   'P 1'
#
loop_
_entity.id
_entity.type
_entity.pdbx_description
1 polymer ?
#
loop_
_entity_poly.entity_id
_entity_poly.type
_entity_poly.pdbx_seq_one_letter_code
_entity_poly.pdbx_strand_id
1 'polypeptide(L)'
;MDKNAFTAASRIPEGAGKNPVTAARIKSTVNFYKALVVLALASFLLSGNPRLQNAALAILFPGEAFVGLGGLWLIGLPVTLYASTNTPQIQNSLLISNDRLLFALSLFLWFATGNIIAPFVTWPGLALLVPSLPAAGSTTSHGVYTVTGLAALAYYSLTRWANKLRATTVARRETRNAVLPKVIAELQEQTKQTPTPRDLELDPELLGRLRYLIQVSLQDQDDFKNFDTVEQFQPSAIRYQITEMVYALAFANRFYTPSFRCGYLHEGQKGLLKKYCQEKVLWYWKYEALWGALV
;
A
#
# COMPACT_ATOMS: atom_id res chain seq x y z
N MET A 1 18.83 9.68 -32.81
CA MET A 1 17.68 9.46 -31.90
C MET A 1 16.46 9.39 -32.78
N ASP A 2 15.84 8.23 -32.89
CA ASP A 2 14.71 8.00 -33.78
C ASP A 2 13.57 8.97 -33.43
N LYS A 3 13.16 9.83 -34.37
CA LYS A 3 12.07 10.79 -34.16
C LYS A 3 10.73 10.08 -33.89
N ASN A 4 10.67 8.77 -34.13
CA ASN A 4 9.51 7.91 -33.88
C ASN A 4 9.51 7.21 -32.51
N ALA A 5 10.58 7.30 -31.71
CA ALA A 5 10.61 6.63 -30.39
C ALA A 5 9.61 7.24 -29.38
N PHE A 6 9.08 8.43 -29.68
CA PHE A 6 8.08 9.14 -28.88
C PHE A 6 6.88 9.58 -29.75
N THR A 7 6.36 8.71 -30.63
CA THR A 7 4.95 8.87 -31.03
C THR A 7 4.13 8.75 -29.74
N ALA A 8 3.81 9.90 -29.14
CA ALA A 8 2.99 9.97 -27.94
C ALA A 8 1.78 9.09 -28.20
N ALA A 9 1.67 7.98 -27.46
CA ALA A 9 0.55 7.08 -27.64
C ALA A 9 -0.72 7.92 -27.42
N SER A 10 -1.43 8.21 -28.50
CA SER A 10 -2.56 9.14 -28.47
C SER A 10 -3.75 8.59 -27.68
N ARG A 11 -3.62 7.34 -27.23
CA ARG A 11 -4.61 6.58 -26.46
C ARG A 11 -3.91 5.70 -25.44
N ILE A 12 -4.57 5.51 -24.31
CA ILE A 12 -4.22 4.52 -23.30
C ILE A 12 -4.57 3.13 -23.86
N PRO A 13 -3.62 2.18 -23.89
CA PRO A 13 -3.85 0.85 -24.45
C PRO A 13 -4.78 -0.01 -23.59
N GLU A 14 -5.37 -1.05 -24.20
CA GLU A 14 -6.35 -1.92 -23.54
C GLU A 14 -5.80 -2.75 -22.37
N GLY A 15 -4.50 -3.02 -22.42
CA GLY A 15 -3.75 -3.75 -21.41
C GLY A 15 -3.01 -2.88 -20.40
N ALA A 16 -3.25 -1.56 -20.36
CA ALA A 16 -2.57 -0.68 -19.41
C ALA A 16 -2.73 -1.20 -17.97
N GLY A 17 -1.60 -1.48 -17.29
CA GLY A 17 -1.57 -2.05 -15.94
C GLY A 17 -1.69 -3.58 -15.86
N LYS A 18 -1.94 -4.30 -16.97
CA LYS A 18 -1.88 -5.77 -17.01
C LYS A 18 -0.45 -6.23 -17.25
N ASN A 19 0.31 -6.41 -16.17
CA ASN A 19 1.64 -7.00 -16.25
C ASN A 19 1.54 -8.54 -16.15
N PRO A 20 2.15 -9.32 -17.06
CA PRO A 20 2.15 -10.79 -17.00
C PRO A 20 2.70 -11.34 -15.68
N VAL A 21 3.67 -10.67 -15.06
CA VAL A 21 4.23 -11.05 -13.76
C VAL A 21 3.17 -10.91 -12.66
N THR A 22 2.42 -9.81 -12.66
CA THR A 22 1.33 -9.58 -11.71
C THR A 22 0.22 -10.61 -11.88
N ALA A 23 -0.15 -10.92 -13.12
CA ALA A 23 -1.16 -11.94 -13.41
C ALA A 23 -0.73 -13.35 -12.93
N ALA A 24 0.54 -13.72 -13.14
CA ALA A 24 1.08 -14.99 -12.67
C ALA A 24 1.08 -15.09 -11.14
N ARG A 25 1.48 -14.00 -10.44
CA ARG A 25 1.45 -13.94 -8.97
C ARG A 25 0.02 -14.05 -8.44
N ILE A 26 -0.93 -13.30 -8.99
CA ILE A 26 -2.36 -13.40 -8.62
C ILE A 26 -2.86 -14.84 -8.81
N LYS A 27 -2.55 -15.48 -9.93
CA LYS A 27 -2.95 -16.87 -10.20
C LYS A 27 -2.36 -17.84 -9.17
N SER A 28 -1.09 -17.71 -8.85
CA SER A 28 -0.42 -18.53 -7.84
C SER A 28 -1.08 -18.37 -6.47
N THR A 29 -1.30 -17.12 -6.03
CA THR A 29 -2.00 -16.82 -4.78
C THR A 29 -3.41 -17.41 -4.76
N VAL A 30 -4.20 -17.23 -5.82
CA VAL A 30 -5.55 -17.81 -5.91
C VAL A 30 -5.52 -19.34 -5.81
N ASN A 31 -4.57 -20.00 -6.47
CA ASN A 31 -4.43 -21.45 -6.39
C ASN A 31 -4.04 -21.91 -4.98
N PHE A 32 -3.16 -21.18 -4.30
CA PHE A 32 -2.81 -21.45 -2.91
C PHE A 32 -4.03 -21.36 -1.98
N TYR A 33 -4.83 -20.29 -2.08
CA TYR A 33 -6.08 -20.16 -1.30
C TYR A 33 -7.09 -21.26 -1.63
N LYS A 34 -7.23 -21.66 -2.90
CA LYS A 34 -8.08 -22.82 -3.26
C LYS A 34 -7.63 -24.10 -2.58
N ALA A 35 -6.32 -24.36 -2.55
CA ALA A 35 -5.77 -25.53 -1.86
C ALA A 35 -6.05 -25.48 -0.35
N LEU A 36 -5.91 -24.31 0.29
CA LEU A 36 -6.26 -24.12 1.70
C LEU A 36 -7.75 -24.37 1.97
N VAL A 37 -8.65 -23.88 1.11
CA VAL A 37 -10.10 -24.11 1.22
C VAL A 37 -10.42 -25.60 1.10
N VAL A 38 -9.84 -26.30 0.12
CA VAL A 38 -10.05 -27.75 -0.04
C VAL A 38 -9.54 -28.51 1.18
N LEU A 39 -8.34 -28.16 1.67
CA LEU A 39 -7.75 -28.80 2.85
C LEU A 39 -8.57 -28.54 4.12
N ALA A 40 -9.07 -27.32 4.30
CA ALA A 40 -9.95 -26.97 5.40
C ALA A 40 -11.26 -27.78 5.35
N LEU A 41 -11.96 -27.79 4.21
CA LEU A 41 -13.21 -28.53 4.06
C LEU A 41 -13.00 -30.04 4.24
N ALA A 42 -11.93 -30.61 3.68
CA ALA A 42 -11.61 -32.02 3.85
C ALA A 42 -11.29 -32.35 5.33
N SER A 43 -10.49 -31.52 5.99
CA SER A 43 -10.15 -31.71 7.41
C SER A 43 -11.38 -31.57 8.29
N PHE A 44 -12.29 -30.66 7.98
CA PHE A 44 -13.53 -30.51 8.74
C PHE A 44 -14.44 -31.74 8.57
N LEU A 45 -14.72 -32.15 7.32
CA LEU A 45 -15.71 -33.20 7.02
C LEU A 45 -15.22 -34.62 7.35
N LEU A 46 -13.90 -34.86 7.24
CA LEU A 46 -13.33 -36.20 7.40
C LEU A 46 -12.74 -36.45 8.79
N SER A 47 -12.43 -35.39 9.56
CA SER A 47 -11.88 -35.60 10.90
C SER A 47 -12.99 -35.76 11.94
N GLY A 48 -12.88 -36.83 12.74
CA GLY A 48 -13.70 -37.00 13.95
C GLY A 48 -13.16 -36.23 15.15
N ASN A 49 -12.09 -35.43 14.98
CA ASN A 49 -11.44 -34.69 16.06
C ASN A 49 -11.91 -33.21 16.04
N PRO A 50 -12.66 -32.76 17.06
CA PRO A 50 -13.14 -31.38 17.18
C PRO A 50 -12.03 -30.32 17.07
N ARG A 51 -10.82 -30.63 17.53
CA ARG A 51 -9.68 -29.69 17.44
C ARG A 51 -9.25 -29.46 16.00
N LEU A 52 -9.20 -30.52 15.19
CA LEU A 52 -8.86 -30.43 13.76
C LEU A 52 -9.97 -29.71 12.98
N GLN A 53 -11.22 -29.92 13.36
CA GLN A 53 -12.35 -29.18 12.81
C GLN A 53 -12.27 -27.67 13.10
N ASN A 54 -11.95 -27.29 14.34
CA ASN A 54 -11.74 -25.87 14.70
C ASN A 54 -10.53 -25.25 13.99
N ALA A 55 -9.44 -26.02 13.82
CA ALA A 55 -8.28 -25.59 13.02
C ALA A 55 -8.67 -25.36 11.55
N ALA A 56 -9.48 -26.25 10.99
CA ALA A 56 -9.97 -26.14 9.62
C ALA A 56 -10.83 -24.89 9.39
N LEU A 57 -11.73 -24.56 10.34
CA LEU A 57 -12.52 -23.33 10.28
C LEU A 57 -11.62 -22.08 10.30
N ALA A 58 -10.56 -22.09 11.13
CA ALA A 58 -9.58 -21.01 11.22
C ALA A 58 -8.82 -20.79 9.89
N ILE A 59 -8.54 -21.86 9.15
CA ILE A 59 -7.87 -21.80 7.84
C ILE A 59 -8.83 -21.28 6.75
N LEU A 60 -10.14 -21.51 6.88
CA LEU A 60 -11.11 -21.07 5.88
C LEU A 60 -11.29 -19.55 5.87
N PHE A 61 -11.32 -18.94 7.04
CA PHE A 61 -11.53 -17.50 7.18
C PHE A 61 -10.90 -16.97 8.49
N PRO A 62 -10.24 -15.80 8.47
CA PRO A 62 -9.54 -15.28 9.65
C PRO A 62 -10.48 -15.06 10.84
N GLY A 63 -10.10 -15.56 12.02
CA GLY A 63 -10.85 -15.39 13.28
C GLY A 63 -11.99 -16.39 13.51
N GLU A 64 -12.31 -17.26 12.55
CA GLU A 64 -13.47 -18.16 12.66
C GLU A 64 -13.25 -19.41 13.53
N ALA A 65 -12.02 -19.62 14.00
CA ALA A 65 -11.73 -20.66 15.01
C ALA A 65 -12.61 -20.49 16.26
N PHE A 66 -12.92 -19.23 16.61
CA PHE A 66 -13.76 -18.87 17.74
C PHE A 66 -15.25 -19.16 17.50
N VAL A 67 -15.69 -19.17 16.24
CA VAL A 67 -17.07 -19.54 15.86
C VAL A 67 -17.30 -21.03 16.03
N GLY A 68 -16.28 -21.85 15.75
CA GLY A 68 -16.32 -23.29 16.00
C GLY A 68 -16.42 -23.67 17.49
N LEU A 69 -15.77 -22.90 18.37
CA LEU A 69 -15.84 -23.07 19.84
C LEU A 69 -17.24 -22.80 20.43
N GLY A 70 -18.04 -21.95 19.79
CA GLY A 70 -19.39 -21.62 20.28
C GLY A 70 -19.42 -20.76 21.58
N GLY A 71 -20.62 -20.49 22.09
CA GLY A 71 -20.82 -19.83 23.40
C GLY A 71 -20.23 -18.40 23.49
N LEU A 72 -19.58 -18.08 24.62
CA LEU A 72 -18.89 -16.79 24.84
C LEU A 72 -17.68 -16.57 23.89
N TRP A 73 -17.29 -17.55 23.09
CA TRP A 73 -16.23 -17.38 22.08
C TRP A 73 -16.78 -16.88 20.74
N LEU A 74 -18.06 -17.14 20.42
CA LEU A 74 -18.78 -16.44 19.33
C LEU A 74 -18.77 -14.93 19.54
N ILE A 75 -18.61 -14.50 20.79
CA ILE A 75 -18.58 -13.12 21.23
C ILE A 75 -17.19 -12.45 20.97
N GLY A 76 -16.16 -13.22 20.62
CA GLY A 76 -14.86 -12.68 20.18
C GLY A 76 -14.90 -11.92 18.84
N LEU A 77 -16.01 -12.02 18.10
CA LEU A 77 -16.26 -11.28 16.86
C LEU A 77 -17.13 -10.01 17.06
N PRO A 78 -18.12 -9.96 17.99
CA PRO A 78 -18.94 -8.76 18.25
C PRO A 78 -18.88 -8.09 19.64
N VAL A 79 -18.15 -8.55 20.68
CA VAL A 79 -18.10 -7.82 21.99
C VAL A 79 -17.24 -6.57 21.99
N THR A 80 -16.55 -6.26 20.90
CA THR A 80 -16.07 -4.91 20.62
C THR A 80 -17.20 -3.92 20.29
N LEU A 81 -18.44 -4.35 20.02
CA LEU A 81 -19.54 -3.44 19.62
C LEU A 81 -20.84 -3.53 20.44
N TYR A 82 -21.09 -4.58 21.25
CA TYR A 82 -22.39 -4.77 21.93
C TYR A 82 -22.33 -4.84 23.47
N ALA A 83 -21.58 -3.95 24.11
CA ALA A 83 -21.77 -3.66 25.54
C ALA A 83 -22.36 -2.24 25.69
N SER A 84 -23.59 -2.10 25.21
CA SER A 84 -24.48 -0.96 25.48
C SER A 84 -25.92 -1.35 25.13
N THR A 85 -26.54 -2.19 25.96
CA THR A 85 -27.89 -1.97 26.50
C THR A 85 -28.33 -3.14 27.40
N ASN A 86 -28.41 -2.83 28.69
CA ASN A 86 -29.31 -3.41 29.71
C ASN A 86 -29.29 -4.93 29.95
N THR A 87 -28.39 -5.38 30.82
CA THR A 87 -28.71 -6.43 31.80
C THR A 87 -27.98 -6.15 33.12
N PRO A 88 -28.65 -6.18 34.28
CA PRO A 88 -28.04 -5.79 35.54
C PRO A 88 -27.30 -6.96 36.23
N GLN A 89 -26.15 -6.60 36.80
CA GLN A 89 -25.44 -7.26 37.91
C GLN A 89 -24.75 -8.62 37.67
N ILE A 90 -23.48 -8.55 37.25
CA ILE A 90 -22.39 -9.26 37.96
C ILE A 90 -21.20 -8.30 38.06
N GLN A 91 -20.83 -7.97 39.29
CA GLN A 91 -19.67 -7.13 39.64
C GLN A 91 -18.37 -7.88 39.34
N ASN A 92 -17.77 -7.64 38.17
CA ASN A 92 -16.35 -7.85 37.88
C ASN A 92 -15.92 -6.81 36.83
N SER A 93 -15.91 -5.55 37.26
CA SER A 93 -15.81 -4.33 36.42
C SER A 93 -14.37 -3.91 36.04
N LEU A 94 -13.39 -4.82 36.09
CA LEU A 94 -11.96 -4.49 35.80
C LEU A 94 -11.36 -5.20 34.58
N LEU A 95 -12.09 -6.12 33.94
CA LEU A 95 -11.59 -6.84 32.74
C LEU A 95 -12.32 -6.46 31.43
N ILE A 96 -13.51 -5.89 31.51
CA ILE A 96 -14.35 -5.60 30.31
C ILE A 96 -13.98 -4.27 29.63
N SER A 97 -13.16 -3.42 30.27
CA SER A 97 -12.70 -2.14 29.69
C SER A 97 -11.44 -2.25 28.82
N ASN A 98 -10.68 -3.35 28.92
CA ASN A 98 -9.38 -3.47 28.25
C ASN A 98 -9.51 -3.86 26.76
N ASP A 99 -10.58 -4.53 26.37
CA ASP A 99 -10.71 -5.06 25.01
C ASP A 99 -10.94 -3.95 23.97
N ARG A 100 -11.62 -2.87 24.36
CA ARG A 100 -11.80 -1.67 23.52
C ARG A 100 -10.48 -0.92 23.33
N LEU A 101 -9.66 -0.85 24.38
CA LEU A 101 -8.33 -0.25 24.32
C LEU A 101 -7.39 -1.10 23.47
N LEU A 102 -7.40 -2.42 23.63
CA LEU A 102 -6.58 -3.33 22.81
C LEU A 102 -6.99 -3.30 21.34
N PHE A 103 -8.28 -3.25 21.03
CA PHE A 103 -8.74 -3.13 19.65
C PHE A 103 -8.40 -1.75 19.05
N ALA A 104 -8.62 -0.65 19.78
CA ALA A 104 -8.23 0.69 19.34
C ALA A 104 -6.70 0.81 19.18
N LEU A 105 -5.90 0.22 20.09
CA LEU A 105 -4.46 0.10 19.95
C LEU A 105 -4.07 -0.76 18.75
N SER A 106 -4.80 -1.84 18.46
CA SER A 106 -4.51 -2.69 17.29
C SER A 106 -4.81 -1.97 15.98
N LEU A 107 -5.91 -1.20 15.90
CA LEU A 107 -6.24 -0.37 14.74
C LEU A 107 -5.28 0.81 14.60
N PHE A 108 -4.92 1.44 15.72
CA PHE A 108 -3.92 2.51 15.75
C PHE A 108 -2.55 1.98 15.34
N LEU A 109 -2.11 0.83 15.86
CA LEU A 109 -0.86 0.18 15.46
C LEU A 109 -0.93 -0.26 14.00
N TRP A 110 -2.00 -0.88 13.55
CA TRP A 110 -2.19 -1.27 12.15
C TRP A 110 -2.12 -0.06 11.21
N PHE A 111 -2.82 1.03 11.54
CA PHE A 111 -2.82 2.27 10.76
C PHE A 111 -1.47 3.02 10.84
N ALA A 112 -0.87 3.13 12.03
CA ALA A 112 0.37 3.85 12.27
C ALA A 112 1.61 3.12 11.73
N THR A 113 1.57 1.78 11.65
CA THR A 113 2.72 0.98 11.22
C THR A 113 2.54 0.39 9.82
N GLY A 114 1.35 0.44 9.23
CA GLY A 114 1.06 -0.23 7.95
C GLY A 114 1.37 -1.73 7.99
N ASN A 115 1.40 -2.35 9.18
CA ASN A 115 2.07 -3.62 9.38
C ASN A 115 1.26 -4.78 8.81
N ILE A 116 1.62 -5.20 7.59
CA ILE A 116 1.05 -6.37 6.93
C ILE A 116 1.46 -7.68 7.63
N ILE A 117 2.51 -7.69 8.45
CA ILE A 117 2.93 -8.88 9.23
C ILE A 117 1.85 -9.29 10.23
N ALA A 118 1.13 -8.32 10.81
CA ALA A 118 0.16 -8.61 11.86
C ALA A 118 -0.93 -9.60 11.38
N PRO A 119 -1.61 -9.40 10.24
CA PRO A 119 -2.49 -10.43 9.66
C PRO A 119 -1.81 -11.78 9.41
N PHE A 120 -0.58 -11.79 8.89
CA PHE A 120 0.14 -13.03 8.56
C PHE A 120 0.67 -13.80 9.76
N VAL A 121 0.84 -13.16 10.92
CA VAL A 121 1.20 -13.82 12.17
C VAL A 121 -0.05 -14.18 12.96
N THR A 122 -1.01 -13.27 13.03
CA THR A 122 -2.24 -13.44 13.83
C THR A 122 -3.12 -14.54 13.24
N TRP A 123 -3.26 -14.61 11.92
CA TRP A 123 -4.16 -15.58 11.32
C TRP A 123 -3.65 -17.03 11.45
N PRO A 124 -2.42 -17.39 11.04
CA PRO A 124 -1.87 -18.72 11.30
C PRO A 124 -1.65 -18.98 12.80
N GLY A 125 -1.25 -17.96 13.57
CA GLY A 125 -1.07 -18.07 15.01
C GLY A 125 -2.35 -18.48 15.73
N LEU A 126 -3.48 -17.83 15.42
CA LEU A 126 -4.79 -18.22 15.96
C LEU A 126 -5.25 -19.59 15.45
N ALA A 127 -4.96 -19.93 14.19
CA ALA A 127 -5.26 -21.26 13.64
C ALA A 127 -4.51 -22.40 14.34
N LEU A 128 -3.35 -22.12 14.95
CA LEU A 128 -2.59 -23.09 15.76
C LEU A 128 -2.98 -23.04 17.25
N LEU A 129 -3.18 -21.85 17.80
CA LEU A 129 -3.45 -21.65 19.22
C LEU A 129 -4.86 -22.11 19.63
N VAL A 130 -5.89 -21.73 18.88
CA VAL A 130 -7.28 -22.00 19.27
C VAL A 130 -7.58 -23.51 19.39
N PRO A 131 -7.13 -24.39 18.46
CA PRO A 131 -7.30 -25.85 18.59
C PRO A 131 -6.60 -26.48 19.81
N SER A 132 -5.58 -25.81 20.37
CA SER A 132 -4.86 -26.30 21.54
C SER A 132 -5.58 -26.01 22.86
N LEU A 133 -6.56 -25.10 22.84
CA LEU A 133 -7.32 -24.74 24.03
C LEU A 133 -8.22 -25.90 24.49
N PRO A 134 -8.44 -26.07 25.82
CA PRO A 134 -9.34 -27.10 26.34
C PRO A 134 -10.75 -27.02 25.74
N ALA A 135 -11.24 -25.80 25.49
CA ALA A 135 -12.55 -25.54 24.90
C ALA A 135 -12.72 -26.10 23.47
N ALA A 136 -11.62 -26.32 22.73
CA ALA A 136 -11.64 -26.89 21.38
C ALA A 136 -11.92 -28.40 21.36
N GLY A 137 -12.14 -29.03 22.53
CA GLY A 137 -12.56 -30.42 22.65
C GLY A 137 -13.99 -30.69 22.17
N SER A 138 -14.77 -29.65 21.87
CA SER A 138 -16.09 -29.73 21.25
C SER A 138 -16.20 -28.73 20.10
N THR A 139 -16.83 -29.14 19.01
CA THR A 139 -17.12 -28.27 17.85
C THR A 139 -18.61 -28.16 17.69
N THR A 140 -19.11 -26.94 17.51
CA THR A 140 -20.53 -26.73 17.22
C THR A 140 -20.85 -27.05 15.75
N SER A 141 -21.89 -27.84 15.50
CA SER A 141 -22.29 -28.22 14.13
C SER A 141 -22.68 -27.03 13.25
N HIS A 142 -23.09 -25.90 13.86
CA HIS A 142 -23.43 -24.68 13.14
C HIS A 142 -22.21 -23.91 12.61
N GLY A 143 -21.02 -24.11 13.21
CA GLY A 143 -19.80 -23.39 12.87
C GLY A 143 -19.41 -23.54 11.40
N VAL A 144 -19.63 -24.71 10.80
CA VAL A 144 -19.34 -24.91 9.36
C VAL A 144 -20.20 -24.03 8.49
N TYR A 145 -21.51 -24.02 8.75
CA TYR A 145 -22.47 -23.33 7.90
C TYR A 145 -22.28 -21.82 7.99
N THR A 146 -22.00 -21.29 9.19
CA THR A 146 -21.69 -19.88 9.39
C THR A 146 -20.39 -19.48 8.69
N VAL A 147 -19.32 -20.24 8.90
CA VAL A 147 -17.98 -19.91 8.37
C VAL A 147 -17.94 -20.03 6.85
N THR A 148 -18.54 -21.08 6.28
CA THR A 148 -18.67 -21.23 4.82
C THR A 148 -19.56 -20.15 4.21
N GLY A 149 -20.66 -19.79 4.88
CA GLY A 149 -21.55 -18.69 4.47
C GLY A 149 -20.83 -17.34 4.45
N LEU A 150 -20.07 -17.01 5.50
CA LEU A 150 -19.27 -15.79 5.58
C LEU A 150 -18.18 -15.75 4.52
N ALA A 151 -17.45 -16.85 4.33
CA ALA A 151 -16.41 -16.94 3.30
C ALA A 151 -17.01 -16.76 1.89
N ALA A 152 -18.17 -17.37 1.59
CA ALA A 152 -18.86 -17.21 0.32
C ALA A 152 -19.35 -15.76 0.10
N LEU A 153 -19.90 -15.13 1.15
CA LEU A 153 -20.35 -13.73 1.10
C LEU A 153 -19.17 -12.76 0.89
N ALA A 154 -18.06 -12.97 1.60
CA ALA A 154 -16.83 -12.20 1.44
C ALA A 154 -16.27 -12.35 0.01
N TYR A 155 -16.19 -13.57 -0.51
CA TYR A 155 -15.75 -13.82 -1.88
C TYR A 155 -16.66 -13.14 -2.91
N TYR A 156 -17.98 -13.25 -2.75
CA TYR A 156 -18.95 -12.61 -3.63
C TYR A 156 -18.82 -11.07 -3.62
N SER A 157 -18.77 -10.48 -2.42
CA SER A 157 -18.68 -9.02 -2.25
C SER A 157 -17.37 -8.45 -2.81
N LEU A 158 -16.22 -9.10 -2.54
CA LEU A 158 -14.93 -8.73 -3.11
C LEU A 158 -14.91 -8.84 -4.64
N THR A 159 -15.47 -9.92 -5.19
CA THR A 159 -15.56 -10.12 -6.65
C THR A 159 -16.44 -9.04 -7.29
N ARG A 160 -17.59 -8.73 -6.69
CA ARG A 160 -18.49 -7.66 -7.15
C ARG A 160 -17.80 -6.29 -7.11
N TRP A 161 -17.10 -5.99 -6.02
CA TRP A 161 -16.34 -4.75 -5.87
C TRP A 161 -15.21 -4.64 -6.90
N ALA A 162 -14.42 -5.70 -7.08
CA ALA A 162 -13.35 -5.75 -8.08
C ALA A 162 -13.88 -5.57 -9.52
N ASN A 163 -15.01 -6.21 -9.85
CA ASN A 163 -15.66 -6.04 -11.15
C ASN A 163 -16.17 -4.61 -11.36
N LYS A 164 -16.76 -4.00 -10.31
CA LYS A 164 -17.17 -2.59 -10.35
C LYS A 164 -15.98 -1.66 -10.57
N LEU A 165 -14.89 -1.85 -9.83
CA LEU A 165 -13.66 -1.09 -10.02
C LEU A 165 -13.12 -1.23 -11.45
N ARG A 166 -13.06 -2.47 -11.96
CA ARG A 166 -12.62 -2.73 -13.34
C ARG A 166 -13.50 -1.99 -14.35
N ALA A 167 -14.83 -2.04 -14.20
CA ALA A 167 -15.75 -1.32 -15.07
C ALA A 167 -15.51 0.20 -14.99
N THR A 168 -15.33 0.77 -13.79
CA THR A 168 -15.02 2.20 -13.64
C THR A 168 -13.67 2.59 -14.26
N THR A 169 -12.65 1.75 -14.14
CA THR A 169 -11.33 1.99 -14.74
C THR A 169 -11.40 1.95 -16.26
N VAL A 170 -12.15 1.00 -16.83
CA VAL A 170 -12.39 0.94 -18.28
C VAL A 170 -13.16 2.17 -18.76
N ALA A 171 -14.24 2.56 -18.07
CA ALA A 171 -15.00 3.75 -18.41
C ALA A 171 -14.13 5.02 -18.36
N ARG A 172 -13.32 5.20 -17.30
CA ARG A 172 -12.34 6.29 -17.19
C ARG A 172 -11.32 6.29 -18.32
N ARG A 173 -10.87 5.10 -18.77
CA ARG A 173 -9.97 4.96 -19.92
C ARG A 173 -10.63 5.48 -21.18
N GLU A 174 -11.87 5.09 -21.45
CA GLU A 174 -12.61 5.54 -22.64
C GLU A 174 -12.84 7.06 -22.62
N THR A 175 -13.25 7.62 -21.47
CA THR A 175 -13.40 9.08 -21.32
C THR A 175 -12.07 9.81 -21.59
N ARG A 176 -10.94 9.30 -21.09
CA ARG A 176 -9.62 9.88 -21.35
C ARG A 176 -9.23 9.74 -22.82
N ASN A 177 -9.44 8.57 -23.42
CA ASN A 177 -9.11 8.31 -24.82
C ASN A 177 -9.92 9.17 -25.80
N ALA A 178 -11.11 9.65 -25.40
CA ALA A 178 -11.89 10.60 -26.20
C ALA A 178 -11.23 12.00 -26.26
N VAL A 179 -10.49 12.40 -25.22
CA VAL A 179 -9.93 13.77 -25.08
C VAL A 179 -8.42 13.80 -25.38
N LEU A 180 -7.69 12.73 -25.07
CA LEU A 180 -6.23 12.64 -25.18
C LEU A 180 -5.68 13.02 -26.56
N PRO A 181 -6.24 12.56 -27.70
CA PRO A 181 -5.72 12.94 -29.01
C PRO A 181 -5.75 14.45 -29.24
N LYS A 182 -6.84 15.11 -28.82
CA LYS A 182 -6.99 16.56 -28.94
C LYS A 182 -5.99 17.30 -28.05
N VAL A 183 -5.88 16.90 -26.77
CA VAL A 183 -4.93 17.52 -25.82
C VAL A 183 -3.48 17.33 -26.29
N ILE A 184 -3.12 16.15 -26.79
CA ILE A 184 -1.78 15.89 -27.33
C ILE A 184 -1.51 16.77 -28.55
N ALA A 185 -2.47 16.93 -29.46
CA ALA A 185 -2.33 17.81 -30.61
C ALA A 185 -2.17 19.28 -30.19
N GLU A 186 -2.97 19.77 -29.23
CA GLU A 186 -2.86 21.13 -28.67
C GLU A 186 -1.49 21.37 -28.04
N LEU A 187 -0.99 20.43 -27.22
CA LEU A 187 0.34 20.50 -26.62
C LEU A 187 1.45 20.46 -27.69
N GLN A 188 1.29 19.65 -28.73
CA GLN A 188 2.23 19.62 -29.85
C GLN A 188 2.26 20.95 -30.60
N GLU A 189 1.13 21.59 -30.83
CA GLU A 189 1.09 22.93 -31.44
C GLU A 189 1.71 24.01 -30.53
N GLN A 190 1.41 23.98 -29.23
CA GLN A 190 2.00 24.92 -28.26
C GLN A 190 3.53 24.78 -28.19
N THR A 191 4.05 23.56 -28.20
CA THR A 191 5.49 23.30 -28.13
C THR A 191 6.27 23.63 -29.41
N LYS A 192 5.60 23.91 -30.54
CA LYS A 192 6.27 24.44 -31.74
C LYS A 192 6.75 25.88 -31.55
N GLN A 193 6.16 26.62 -30.62
CA GLN A 193 6.58 27.99 -30.34
C GLN A 193 8.00 27.95 -29.77
N THR A 194 8.94 28.60 -30.46
CA THR A 194 10.30 28.75 -29.95
C THR A 194 10.30 29.88 -28.93
N PRO A 195 10.69 29.63 -27.66
CA PRO A 195 10.79 30.69 -26.67
C PRO A 195 11.73 31.79 -27.18
N THR A 196 11.37 33.05 -26.96
CA THR A 196 12.31 34.15 -27.23
C THR A 196 13.42 34.13 -26.19
N PRO A 197 14.63 34.67 -26.47
CA PRO A 197 15.71 34.71 -25.48
C PRO A 197 15.31 35.39 -24.16
N ARG A 198 14.39 36.36 -24.21
CA ARG A 198 13.84 37.04 -23.03
C ARG A 198 12.96 36.13 -22.17
N ASP A 199 12.26 35.17 -22.77
CA ASP A 199 11.45 34.17 -22.06
C ASP A 199 12.32 33.14 -21.32
N LEU A 200 13.62 33.07 -21.66
CA LEU A 200 14.61 32.18 -21.08
C LEU A 200 15.49 32.88 -20.04
N GLU A 201 15.19 34.13 -19.68
CA GLU A 201 15.87 34.82 -18.58
C GLU A 201 15.15 34.52 -17.26
N LEU A 202 15.90 34.11 -16.23
CA LEU A 202 15.34 33.89 -14.91
C LEU A 202 15.12 35.24 -14.22
N ASP A 203 13.92 35.44 -13.70
CA ASP A 203 13.63 36.55 -12.79
C ASP A 203 14.61 36.57 -11.60
N PRO A 204 15.04 37.74 -11.10
CA PRO A 204 15.99 37.83 -9.99
C PRO A 204 15.62 37.01 -8.75
N GLU A 205 14.32 36.87 -8.44
CA GLU A 205 13.88 36.04 -7.32
C GLU A 205 14.15 34.55 -7.59
N LEU A 206 13.77 34.07 -8.78
CA LEU A 206 14.02 32.69 -9.20
C LEU A 206 15.53 32.40 -9.29
N LEU A 207 16.32 33.36 -9.75
CA LEU A 207 17.77 33.26 -9.78
C LEU A 207 18.36 33.13 -8.36
N GLY A 208 17.80 33.88 -7.39
CA GLY A 208 18.14 33.75 -5.97
C GLY A 208 17.84 32.35 -5.43
N ARG A 209 16.65 31.83 -5.73
CA ARG A 209 16.25 30.46 -5.34
C ARG A 209 17.15 29.39 -5.99
N LEU A 210 17.45 29.52 -7.29
CA LEU A 210 18.37 28.61 -7.97
C LEU A 210 19.77 28.65 -7.35
N ARG A 211 20.28 29.83 -7.01
CA ARG A 211 21.57 29.98 -6.33
C ARG A 211 21.57 29.25 -4.98
N TYR A 212 20.50 29.40 -4.20
CA TYR A 212 20.34 28.67 -2.94
C TYR A 212 20.35 27.16 -3.18
N LEU A 213 19.58 26.66 -4.15
CA LEU A 213 19.58 25.23 -4.50
C LEU A 213 20.95 24.71 -4.92
N ILE A 214 21.71 25.49 -5.70
CA ILE A 214 23.09 25.15 -6.06
C ILE A 214 23.96 25.07 -4.81
N GLN A 215 23.90 26.06 -3.92
CA GLN A 215 24.67 26.06 -2.68
C GLN A 215 24.35 24.84 -1.80
N VAL A 216 23.07 24.48 -1.65
CA VAL A 216 22.67 23.29 -0.90
C VAL A 216 23.13 22.02 -1.59
N SER A 217 23.06 21.94 -2.92
CA SER A 217 23.49 20.76 -3.69
C SER A 217 25.00 20.50 -3.65
N LEU A 218 25.79 21.54 -3.37
CA LEU A 218 27.25 21.47 -3.26
C LEU A 218 27.73 21.27 -1.81
N GLN A 219 26.81 21.15 -0.85
CA GLN A 219 27.19 20.80 0.53
C GLN A 219 27.75 19.39 0.60
N ASP A 220 28.58 19.16 1.62
CA ASP A 220 29.12 17.85 1.91
C ASP A 220 28.01 16.82 2.06
N GLN A 221 28.29 15.57 1.70
CA GLN A 221 27.25 14.54 1.62
C GLN A 221 26.58 14.29 2.97
N ASP A 222 27.29 14.48 4.07
CA ASP A 222 26.76 14.29 5.43
C ASP A 222 26.09 15.55 6.02
N ASP A 223 26.13 16.70 5.33
CA ASP A 223 25.49 17.93 5.77
C ASP A 223 24.00 17.98 5.34
N PHE A 224 23.11 17.84 6.31
CA PHE A 224 21.65 17.89 6.09
C PHE A 224 20.99 19.14 6.69
N LYS A 225 21.75 20.19 7.06
CA LYS A 225 21.20 21.34 7.79
C LYS A 225 20.12 22.13 7.04
N ASN A 226 20.08 22.01 5.71
CA ASN A 226 19.10 22.68 4.84
C ASN A 226 17.98 21.74 4.36
N PHE A 227 17.85 20.58 4.99
CA PHE A 227 16.78 19.63 4.73
C PHE A 227 15.90 19.51 5.98
N ASP A 228 14.59 19.56 5.78
CA ASP A 228 13.64 19.37 6.87
C ASP A 228 13.53 17.88 7.19
N THR A 229 13.93 17.49 8.40
CA THR A 229 13.89 16.08 8.84
C THR A 229 12.69 15.82 9.74
N VAL A 230 11.48 16.10 9.24
CA VAL A 230 10.24 15.91 10.00
C VAL A 230 9.91 14.42 10.12
N GLU A 231 9.90 13.70 9.00
CA GLU A 231 9.55 12.28 8.92
C GLU A 231 10.17 11.65 7.65
N GLN A 232 10.11 10.31 7.51
CA GLN A 232 10.79 9.57 6.42
C GLN A 232 9.87 8.63 5.62
N PHE A 233 8.58 8.56 5.91
CA PHE A 233 7.63 7.66 5.25
C PHE A 233 6.66 8.38 4.29
N GLN A 234 6.37 9.64 4.53
CA GLN A 234 5.36 10.46 3.86
C GLN A 234 6.01 11.47 2.88
N PRO A 235 5.23 12.35 2.21
CA PRO A 235 5.74 13.29 1.20
C PRO A 235 6.76 14.31 1.71
N SER A 236 6.91 14.48 3.03
CA SER A 236 7.91 15.37 3.63
C SER A 236 9.29 14.72 3.79
N ALA A 237 9.44 13.45 3.44
CA ALA A 237 10.71 12.74 3.52
C ALA A 237 11.83 13.44 2.73
N ILE A 238 13.06 13.35 3.27
CA ILE A 238 14.27 13.95 2.67
C ILE A 238 14.45 13.51 1.21
N ARG A 239 14.08 12.26 0.88
CA ARG A 239 14.16 11.73 -0.50
C ARG A 239 13.41 12.59 -1.51
N TYR A 240 12.24 13.11 -1.16
CA TYR A 240 11.44 13.93 -2.06
C TYR A 240 12.05 15.32 -2.19
N GLN A 241 12.51 15.91 -1.08
CA GLN A 241 13.24 17.18 -1.11
C GLN A 241 14.47 17.10 -2.03
N ILE A 242 15.29 16.04 -1.90
CA ILE A 242 16.45 15.82 -2.78
C ILE A 242 16.01 15.63 -4.24
N THR A 243 14.96 14.84 -4.48
CA THR A 243 14.48 14.56 -5.85
C THR A 243 13.99 15.83 -6.54
N GLU A 244 13.24 16.68 -5.83
CA GLU A 244 12.78 17.98 -6.32
C GLU A 244 13.97 18.90 -6.66
N MET A 245 15.02 18.91 -5.84
CA MET A 245 16.24 19.64 -6.16
C MET A 245 16.91 19.12 -7.44
N VAL A 246 17.02 17.81 -7.61
CA VAL A 246 17.59 17.20 -8.82
C VAL A 246 16.80 17.61 -10.06
N TYR A 247 15.46 17.61 -9.98
CA TYR A 247 14.60 18.10 -11.07
C TYR A 247 14.79 19.59 -11.34
N ALA A 248 14.80 20.43 -10.31
CA ALA A 248 15.00 21.87 -10.47
C ALA A 248 16.34 22.19 -11.17
N LEU A 249 17.43 21.53 -10.76
CA LEU A 249 18.74 21.69 -11.40
C LEU A 249 18.75 21.14 -12.84
N ALA A 250 18.01 20.07 -13.12
CA ALA A 250 17.90 19.51 -14.48
C ALA A 250 17.16 20.47 -15.41
N PHE A 251 16.06 21.08 -14.94
CA PHE A 251 15.33 22.10 -15.66
C PHE A 251 16.17 23.36 -15.87
N ALA A 252 16.90 23.81 -14.85
CA ALA A 252 17.84 24.93 -14.96
C ALA A 252 18.89 24.70 -16.07
N ASN A 253 19.49 23.51 -16.11
CA ASN A 253 20.47 23.13 -17.12
C ASN A 253 19.84 23.02 -18.51
N ARG A 254 18.65 22.41 -18.63
CA ARG A 254 17.99 22.19 -19.92
C ARG A 254 17.47 23.47 -20.56
N PHE A 255 16.77 24.32 -19.79
CA PHE A 255 16.00 25.43 -20.33
C PHE A 255 16.75 26.76 -20.25
N TYR A 256 17.51 27.01 -19.18
CA TYR A 256 18.07 28.34 -18.91
C TYR A 256 19.57 28.42 -19.19
N THR A 257 20.32 27.33 -18.96
CA THR A 257 21.80 27.34 -19.06
C THR A 257 22.37 26.15 -19.86
N PRO A 258 21.86 25.86 -21.06
CA PRO A 258 22.25 24.67 -21.82
C PRO A 258 23.72 24.66 -22.28
N SER A 259 24.38 25.81 -22.31
CA SER A 259 25.81 25.93 -22.60
C SER A 259 26.69 25.70 -21.36
N PHE A 260 26.14 25.79 -20.15
CA PHE A 260 26.84 25.57 -18.88
C PHE A 260 26.81 24.09 -18.45
N ARG A 261 26.74 23.17 -19.43
CA ARG A 261 26.81 21.74 -19.18
C ARG A 261 28.15 21.39 -18.53
N CYS A 262 28.12 20.45 -17.59
CA CYS A 262 29.27 20.04 -16.78
C CYS A 262 29.82 21.11 -15.81
N GLY A 263 29.09 22.21 -15.58
CA GLY A 263 29.41 23.18 -14.52
C GLY A 263 28.82 22.79 -13.15
N TYR A 264 28.68 23.79 -12.27
CA TYR A 264 28.19 23.61 -10.88
C TYR A 264 26.81 22.93 -10.79
N LEU A 265 25.93 23.14 -11.77
CA LEU A 265 24.62 22.47 -11.82
C LEU A 265 24.77 20.95 -11.91
N HIS A 266 25.72 20.48 -12.72
CA HIS A 266 25.93 19.04 -12.91
C HIS A 266 26.66 18.41 -11.72
N GLU A 267 27.64 19.12 -11.16
CA GLU A 267 28.30 18.67 -9.94
C GLU A 267 27.34 18.62 -8.74
N GLY A 268 26.47 19.62 -8.60
CA GLY A 268 25.39 19.62 -7.62
C GLY A 268 24.44 18.44 -7.78
N GLN A 269 24.03 18.11 -9.01
CA GLN A 269 23.21 16.92 -9.29
C GLN A 269 23.91 15.62 -8.88
N LYS A 270 25.22 15.46 -9.18
CA LYS A 270 25.98 14.29 -8.73
C LYS A 270 26.08 14.22 -7.21
N GLY A 271 26.32 15.36 -6.55
CA GLY A 271 26.36 15.46 -5.09
C GLY A 271 25.06 15.02 -4.45
N LEU A 272 23.93 15.53 -4.95
CA LEU A 272 22.59 15.15 -4.52
C LEU A 272 22.28 13.67 -4.75
N LEU A 273 22.69 13.09 -5.89
CA LEU A 273 22.52 11.66 -6.15
C LEU A 273 23.31 10.81 -5.15
N LYS A 274 24.54 11.20 -4.82
CA LYS A 274 25.32 10.49 -3.80
C LYS A 274 24.70 10.64 -2.41
N LYS A 275 24.22 11.85 -2.06
CA LYS A 275 23.48 12.12 -0.82
C LYS A 275 22.19 11.29 -0.72
N TYR A 276 21.46 11.12 -1.84
CA TYR A 276 20.27 10.28 -1.91
C TYR A 276 20.55 8.82 -1.56
N CYS A 277 21.74 8.32 -1.93
CA CYS A 277 22.15 6.94 -1.66
C CYS A 277 22.62 6.70 -0.22
N GLN A 278 22.63 7.72 0.64
CA GLN A 278 23.03 7.54 2.04
C GLN A 278 21.97 6.80 2.85
N GLU A 279 22.44 6.05 3.86
CA GLU A 279 21.57 5.31 4.78
C GLU A 279 20.52 6.23 5.43
N LYS A 280 20.89 7.46 5.80
CA LYS A 280 19.97 8.45 6.38
C LYS A 280 18.73 8.73 5.50
N VAL A 281 18.85 8.60 4.19
CA VAL A 281 17.75 8.81 3.23
C VAL A 281 17.03 7.50 2.92
N LEU A 282 17.75 6.37 2.88
CA LEU A 282 17.22 5.08 2.42
C LEU A 282 16.83 4.09 3.51
N TRP A 283 17.13 4.34 4.79
CA TRP A 283 16.89 3.39 5.87
C TRP A 283 15.42 2.93 5.97
N TYR A 284 14.48 3.80 5.57
CA TYR A 284 13.04 3.50 5.60
C TYR A 284 12.68 2.31 4.71
N TRP A 285 13.42 2.06 3.63
CA TRP A 285 13.18 0.93 2.71
C TRP A 285 13.25 -0.42 3.43
N LYS A 286 14.12 -0.56 4.43
CA LYS A 286 14.19 -1.78 5.25
C LYS A 286 12.86 -2.06 5.94
N TYR A 287 12.24 -1.01 6.49
CA TYR A 287 10.98 -1.12 7.20
C TYR A 287 9.81 -1.27 6.22
N GLU A 288 9.83 -0.55 5.11
CA GLU A 288 8.81 -0.69 4.07
C GLU A 288 8.80 -2.09 3.43
N ALA A 289 9.97 -2.70 3.22
CA ALA A 289 10.07 -4.08 2.74
C ALA A 289 9.47 -5.07 3.75
N LEU A 290 9.67 -4.85 5.05
CA LEU A 290 9.03 -5.64 6.11
C LEU A 290 7.51 -5.39 6.16
N TRP A 291 7.06 -4.20 5.81
CA TRP A 291 5.64 -3.83 5.74
C TRP A 291 4.99 -4.19 4.40
N GLY A 292 5.69 -4.91 3.52
CA GLY A 292 5.13 -5.48 2.28
C GLY A 292 5.13 -4.55 1.06
N ALA A 293 6.04 -3.57 1.01
CA ALA A 293 6.22 -2.64 -0.11
C ALA A 293 4.94 -1.86 -0.44
N LEU A 294 4.55 -0.98 0.47
CA LEU A 294 3.35 -0.14 0.38
C LEU A 294 3.57 1.08 -0.54
N VAL A 295 4.02 0.88 -1.79
CA VAL A 295 3.97 1.87 -2.88
C VAL A 295 3.77 1.17 -4.22
#